data_AF-A0A6I0EUT7-F1
#
_entry.id   AF-A0A6I0EUT7-F1
#
_cell.length_a   1.000
_cell.length_b   1.000
_cell.length_c   1.000
_cell.angle_alpha   90.00
_cell.angle_beta   90.00
_cell.angle_gamma   90.00
#
_symmetry.space_group_name_H-M   'P 1'
#
loop_
_entity.id
_entity.type
_entity.pdbx_description
1 polymer ?
#
loop_
_entity_poly.entity_id
_entity_poly.type
_entity_poly.pdbx_seq_one_letter_code
_entity_poly.pdbx_strand_id
1 'polypeptide(L)'
;MFGMQSWNRVAVVVLMLGCTSALRADLIDNFDDGDVEGWYFDDLESGAAEVVDGELRLFSTAPVEGRGCASMSWLGSFDDKPAFHNGTLRARVRSTDTAVLLLARLTEDGQNCNWVVMRPTDGLLAIGSVRFGNVTLLNGANAGFANDQDWFLELTVIDTAVSAKAWPVGGEKPEVPQVFHATGAVSNEGGVSLYIERPTDLPPPVSLDAYFDEVEFDHADPQCEDVKKFKGRCKGSGKINAKVVLTSEDFDGRIVTIDLAGNVVEMQVSGNRAKTSVCCFSPGTYDLSLISPAGCEGSPVQVTCD
;
A
#
# COMPACT_ATOMS: atom_id res chain seq x y z
N MET A 1 20.06 -18.58 21.41
CA MET A 1 19.09 -19.68 21.48
C MET A 1 17.78 -19.07 21.95
N PHE A 2 16.93 -18.62 21.02
CA PHE A 2 15.59 -18.16 21.37
C PHE A 2 14.75 -19.43 21.61
N GLY A 3 14.24 -19.61 22.83
CA GLY A 3 13.32 -20.70 23.10
C GLY A 3 12.08 -20.49 22.24
N MET A 4 11.67 -21.53 21.50
CA MET A 4 10.33 -21.59 20.92
C MET A 4 9.33 -21.53 22.08
N GLN A 5 8.89 -20.33 22.45
CA GLN A 5 7.66 -20.19 23.22
C GLN A 5 6.54 -20.69 22.32
N SER A 6 5.81 -21.70 22.79
CA SER A 6 4.57 -22.13 22.16
C SER A 6 3.58 -20.97 22.27
N TRP A 7 3.42 -20.23 21.17
CA TRP A 7 2.36 -19.25 21.04
C TRP A 7 1.04 -20.01 21.01
N ASN A 8 0.36 -20.08 22.15
CA ASN A 8 -1.01 -20.53 22.17
C ASN A 8 -1.88 -19.43 21.54
N ARG A 9 -2.04 -19.54 20.21
CA ARG A 9 -3.16 -19.03 19.42
C ARG A 9 -3.22 -17.50 19.31
N VAL A 10 -2.38 -16.95 18.43
CA VAL A 10 -2.76 -15.77 17.63
C VAL A 10 -3.70 -16.28 16.53
N ALA A 11 -4.83 -15.60 16.29
CA ALA A 11 -5.85 -16.07 15.38
C ALA A 11 -6.05 -15.08 14.23
N VAL A 12 -5.12 -15.07 13.29
CA VAL A 12 -5.27 -14.25 12.08
C VAL A 12 -6.39 -14.83 11.23
N VAL A 13 -7.45 -14.07 11.10
CA VAL A 13 -8.55 -14.32 10.16
C VAL A 13 -8.25 -13.51 8.91
N VAL A 14 -8.16 -14.21 7.77
CA VAL A 14 -7.91 -13.66 6.44
C VAL A 14 -9.19 -13.71 5.65
N LEU A 15 -9.59 -12.59 5.05
CA LEU A 15 -10.76 -12.48 4.19
C LEU A 15 -10.37 -11.92 2.82
N MET A 16 -11.01 -12.47 1.78
CA MET A 16 -10.63 -12.46 0.36
C MET A 16 -11.78 -11.89 -0.50
N LEU A 17 -11.55 -11.27 -1.68
CA LEU A 17 -11.88 -11.74 -3.07
C LEU A 17 -11.70 -10.55 -4.08
N GLY A 18 -11.22 -10.77 -5.32
CA GLY A 18 -11.93 -10.53 -6.62
C GLY A 18 -11.02 -9.81 -7.65
N CYS A 19 -11.12 -10.08 -8.98
CA CYS A 19 -10.08 -9.80 -10.01
C CYS A 19 -10.50 -8.96 -11.24
N THR A 20 -9.59 -8.10 -11.70
CA THR A 20 -9.35 -7.47 -13.06
C THR A 20 -9.54 -5.95 -13.31
N SER A 21 -8.39 -5.31 -13.62
CA SER A 21 -8.08 -4.09 -14.42
C SER A 21 -8.49 -2.66 -13.99
N ALA A 22 -7.43 -1.91 -13.63
CA ALA A 22 -7.08 -0.49 -13.82
C ALA A 22 -7.98 0.65 -13.29
N LEU A 23 -7.45 1.39 -12.30
CA LEU A 23 -7.69 2.79 -11.84
C LEU A 23 -7.48 2.85 -10.30
N ARG A 24 -7.10 3.94 -9.59
CA ARG A 24 -6.50 5.27 -9.81
C ARG A 24 -6.22 5.85 -8.40
N ALA A 25 -5.22 6.73 -8.31
CA ALA A 25 -4.90 7.64 -7.20
C ALA A 25 -4.18 7.03 -5.98
N ASP A 26 -3.21 7.81 -5.49
CA ASP A 26 -2.64 7.66 -4.17
C ASP A 26 -3.80 7.62 -3.17
N LEU A 27 -3.85 6.59 -2.34
CA LEU A 27 -4.84 6.53 -1.26
C LEU A 27 -4.36 7.50 -0.20
N ILE A 28 -4.99 8.66 -0.12
CA ILE A 28 -4.87 9.57 1.01
C ILE A 28 -6.27 9.69 1.57
N ASP A 29 -6.48 9.07 2.72
CA ASP A 29 -7.71 9.23 3.48
C ASP A 29 -7.36 9.65 4.90
N ASN A 30 -7.73 10.88 5.23
CA ASN A 30 -7.58 11.47 6.55
C ASN A 30 -8.92 11.55 7.29
N PHE A 31 -10.01 11.01 6.71
CA PHE A 31 -11.36 10.97 7.29
C PHE A 31 -11.92 12.35 7.74
N ASP A 32 -11.30 13.46 7.31
CA ASP A 32 -11.70 14.83 7.69
C ASP A 32 -13.06 15.24 7.10
N ASP A 33 -13.53 14.53 6.07
CA ASP A 33 -14.86 14.69 5.48
C ASP A 33 -15.97 14.02 6.32
N GLY A 34 -15.60 13.25 7.34
CA GLY A 34 -16.53 12.66 8.30
C GLY A 34 -17.22 11.39 7.80
N ASP A 35 -16.73 10.78 6.72
CA ASP A 35 -17.27 9.54 6.22
C ASP A 35 -16.20 8.46 5.96
N VAL A 36 -16.66 7.29 5.53
CA VAL A 36 -15.81 6.16 5.19
C VAL A 36 -15.98 5.80 3.71
N GLU A 37 -16.27 6.80 2.85
CA GLU A 37 -16.47 6.60 1.43
C GLU A 37 -15.25 5.92 0.81
N GLY A 38 -15.49 4.87 0.04
CA GLY A 38 -14.41 4.05 -0.49
C GLY A 38 -13.87 3.02 0.49
N TRP A 39 -14.41 2.84 1.71
CA TRP A 39 -14.10 1.70 2.59
C TRP A 39 -15.26 0.71 2.68
N TYR A 40 -14.92 -0.57 2.72
CA TYR A 40 -15.82 -1.69 2.90
C TYR A 40 -15.64 -2.28 4.30
N PHE A 41 -16.74 -2.41 5.02
CA PHE A 41 -16.76 -3.10 6.30
C PHE A 41 -16.95 -4.60 6.06
N ASP A 42 -15.96 -5.41 6.43
CA ASP A 42 -16.07 -6.87 6.35
C ASP A 42 -16.84 -7.37 7.57
N ASP A 43 -18.06 -7.87 7.34
CA ASP A 43 -19.01 -8.29 8.36
C ASP A 43 -18.41 -9.38 9.28
N LEU A 44 -18.11 -8.99 10.51
CA LEU A 44 -17.82 -9.90 11.62
C LEU A 44 -18.84 -9.61 12.72
N GLU A 45 -19.32 -10.67 13.38
CA GLU A 45 -20.54 -10.73 14.23
C GLU A 45 -20.67 -9.66 15.34
N SER A 46 -19.67 -8.80 15.55
CA SER A 46 -19.67 -7.72 16.57
C SER A 46 -18.83 -6.49 16.22
N GLY A 47 -18.25 -6.35 15.03
CA GLY A 47 -17.44 -5.19 14.67
C GLY A 47 -18.29 -4.01 14.17
N ALA A 48 -17.76 -2.78 14.30
CA ALA A 48 -18.30 -1.58 13.66
C ALA A 48 -17.18 -0.58 13.36
N ALA A 49 -17.51 0.41 12.54
CA ALA A 49 -16.65 1.53 12.22
C ALA A 49 -17.44 2.84 12.19
N GLU A 50 -16.81 3.92 12.61
CA GLU A 50 -17.36 5.28 12.56
C GLU A 50 -16.22 6.30 12.44
N VAL A 51 -16.49 7.50 11.94
CA VAL A 51 -15.53 8.62 12.00
C VAL A 51 -15.88 9.48 13.21
N VAL A 52 -14.89 9.72 14.07
CA VAL A 52 -15.02 10.56 15.27
C VAL A 52 -13.92 11.60 15.24
N ASP A 53 -14.31 12.87 15.22
CA ASP A 53 -13.38 14.01 15.25
C ASP A 53 -12.30 13.97 14.13
N GLY A 54 -12.66 13.44 12.95
CA GLY A 54 -11.74 13.28 11.81
C GLY A 54 -10.87 12.03 11.88
N GLU A 55 -11.02 11.16 12.89
CA GLU A 55 -10.29 9.89 12.99
C GLU A 55 -11.24 8.72 12.67
N LEU A 56 -10.81 7.76 11.85
CA LEU A 56 -11.55 6.50 11.67
C LEU A 56 -11.40 5.65 12.92
N ARG A 57 -12.51 5.36 13.58
CA ARG A 57 -12.59 4.46 14.73
C ARG A 57 -13.08 3.08 14.31
N LEU A 58 -12.28 2.04 14.55
CA LEU A 58 -12.70 0.64 14.48
C LEU A 58 -12.95 0.13 15.89
N PHE A 59 -14.11 -0.49 16.12
CA PHE A 59 -14.49 -0.94 17.47
C PHE A 59 -15.40 -2.17 17.45
N SER A 60 -15.54 -2.81 18.61
CA SER A 60 -16.53 -3.86 18.83
C SER A 60 -17.79 -3.30 19.48
N THR A 61 -18.97 -3.57 18.92
CA THR A 61 -20.28 -3.14 19.45
C THR A 61 -20.73 -3.94 20.67
N ALA A 62 -20.16 -5.12 20.87
CA ALA A 62 -20.38 -5.96 22.04
C ALA A 62 -19.03 -6.48 22.55
N PRO A 63 -18.90 -6.71 23.87
CA PRO A 63 -17.67 -7.30 24.37
C PRO A 63 -17.45 -8.70 23.81
N VAL A 64 -16.22 -8.95 23.40
CA VAL A 64 -15.87 -10.22 22.75
C VAL A 64 -15.53 -11.26 23.82
N GLU A 65 -16.38 -12.27 23.99
CA GLU A 65 -16.11 -13.38 24.93
C GLU A 65 -15.04 -14.36 24.41
N GLY A 66 -14.91 -14.50 23.08
CA GLY A 66 -13.98 -15.39 22.39
C GLY A 66 -12.96 -14.69 21.49
N ARG A 67 -12.76 -15.22 20.28
CA ARG A 67 -12.05 -14.50 19.21
C ARG A 67 -13.02 -13.47 18.63
N GLY A 68 -12.57 -12.25 18.47
CA GLY A 68 -13.34 -11.18 17.86
C GLY A 68 -12.40 -10.25 17.15
N CYS A 69 -12.88 -9.78 16.01
CA CYS A 69 -12.16 -8.88 15.14
C CYS A 69 -13.15 -7.88 14.53
N ALA A 70 -12.62 -6.71 14.20
CA ALA A 70 -13.27 -5.76 13.33
C ALA A 70 -12.28 -5.42 12.22
N SER A 71 -12.77 -5.35 10.99
CA SER A 71 -11.93 -5.12 9.82
C SER A 71 -12.62 -4.19 8.84
N MET A 72 -11.84 -3.25 8.34
CA MET A 72 -12.21 -2.46 7.18
C MET A 72 -11.17 -2.61 6.12
N SER A 73 -11.63 -2.63 4.90
CA SER A 73 -10.78 -2.86 3.76
C SER A 73 -11.23 -1.89 2.67
N TRP A 74 -10.31 -1.20 2.00
CA TRP A 74 -10.67 -0.15 1.06
C TRP A 74 -11.43 -0.75 -0.15
N LEU A 75 -12.63 -0.27 -0.50
CA LEU A 75 -13.48 -0.70 -1.64
C LEU A 75 -12.73 -0.69 -2.97
N GLY A 76 -11.80 0.24 -3.15
CA GLY A 76 -10.90 0.24 -4.31
C GLY A 76 -10.05 -1.04 -4.44
N SER A 77 -10.02 -1.89 -3.41
CA SER A 77 -9.42 -3.22 -3.40
C SER A 77 -10.42 -4.40 -3.53
N PHE A 78 -11.74 -4.17 -3.53
CA PHE A 78 -12.79 -5.20 -3.67
C PHE A 78 -13.44 -5.25 -5.05
N ASP A 79 -13.54 -4.11 -5.72
CA ASP A 79 -14.09 -4.03 -7.09
C ASP A 79 -13.03 -4.41 -8.14
N ASP A 80 -12.47 -5.62 -8.01
CA ASP A 80 -11.65 -6.24 -9.05
C ASP A 80 -10.32 -5.50 -9.37
N LYS A 81 -9.74 -4.75 -8.43
CA LYS A 81 -8.52 -3.96 -8.68
C LYS A 81 -7.41 -4.29 -7.67
N PRO A 82 -6.26 -4.85 -8.11
CA PRO A 82 -5.05 -4.76 -7.29
C PRO A 82 -4.63 -3.29 -7.26
N ALA A 83 -4.62 -2.70 -6.08
CA ALA A 83 -4.37 -1.27 -5.93
C ALA A 83 -2.89 -0.96 -5.68
N PHE A 84 -2.11 -1.94 -5.22
CA PHE A 84 -0.78 -1.69 -4.68
C PHE A 84 0.20 -2.83 -5.01
N HIS A 85 1.28 -2.53 -5.76
CA HIS A 85 2.39 -3.44 -6.09
C HIS A 85 3.62 -3.14 -5.24
N ASN A 86 4.22 -1.98 -5.45
CA ASN A 86 5.32 -1.44 -4.66
C ASN A 86 4.87 -0.12 -4.05
N GLY A 87 5.24 0.11 -2.79
CA GLY A 87 4.94 1.36 -2.12
C GLY A 87 5.02 1.29 -0.61
N THR A 88 4.65 2.39 0.01
CA THR A 88 4.71 2.63 1.43
C THR A 88 3.34 3.04 1.90
N LEU A 89 2.70 2.17 2.68
CA LEU A 89 1.52 2.51 3.45
C LEU A 89 1.97 3.16 4.76
N ARG A 90 1.52 4.38 5.02
CA ARG A 90 1.65 5.05 6.30
C ARG A 90 0.28 5.21 6.93
N ALA A 91 0.20 5.06 8.23
CA ALA A 91 -0.99 5.40 9.01
C ALA A 91 -0.56 5.92 10.38
N ARG A 92 -1.27 6.93 10.88
CA ARG A 92 -1.27 7.27 12.30
C ARG A 92 -2.29 6.37 12.98
N VAL A 93 -1.87 5.68 14.04
CA VAL A 93 -2.68 4.70 14.75
C VAL A 93 -2.64 4.96 16.25
N ARG A 94 -3.81 4.85 16.90
CA ARG A 94 -3.95 4.82 18.36
C ARG A 94 -4.69 3.56 18.75
N SER A 95 -4.20 2.83 19.74
CA SER A 95 -4.93 1.71 20.32
C SER A 95 -4.92 1.79 21.83
N THR A 96 -6.07 1.48 22.42
CA THR A 96 -6.27 1.53 23.85
C THR A 96 -5.75 0.26 24.50
N ASP A 97 -6.22 -0.92 24.07
CA ASP A 97 -5.85 -2.22 24.67
C ASP A 97 -5.77 -3.37 23.62
N THR A 98 -5.75 -3.04 22.33
CA THR A 98 -5.93 -4.01 21.25
C THR A 98 -4.69 -4.18 20.39
N ALA A 99 -4.54 -5.35 19.76
CA ALA A 99 -3.58 -5.45 18.66
C ALA A 99 -4.15 -4.70 17.44
N VAL A 100 -3.33 -3.86 16.83
CA VAL A 100 -3.63 -3.20 15.56
C VAL A 100 -2.86 -3.93 14.47
N LEU A 101 -3.52 -4.22 13.37
CA LEU A 101 -2.95 -4.90 12.23
C LEU A 101 -3.14 -4.01 11.00
N LEU A 102 -2.03 -3.74 10.31
CA LEU A 102 -2.08 -3.27 8.93
C LEU A 102 -1.86 -4.46 8.02
N LEU A 103 -2.82 -4.69 7.14
CA LEU A 103 -2.74 -5.72 6.12
C LEU A 103 -2.29 -5.09 4.80
N ALA A 104 -1.18 -5.57 4.26
CA ALA A 104 -0.90 -5.46 2.84
C ALA A 104 -1.17 -6.84 2.22
N ARG A 105 -2.35 -7.00 1.61
CA ARG A 105 -2.70 -8.18 0.83
C ARG A 105 -1.68 -8.32 -0.30
N LEU A 106 -1.27 -9.54 -0.65
CA LEU A 106 -0.23 -9.78 -1.68
C LEU A 106 -0.58 -10.90 -2.67
N THR A 107 -1.76 -11.52 -2.59
CA THR A 107 -2.19 -12.48 -3.62
C THR A 107 -3.69 -12.42 -3.96
N GLU A 108 -3.97 -12.67 -5.25
CA GLU A 108 -5.29 -12.77 -5.89
C GLU A 108 -6.17 -13.87 -5.27
N ASP A 109 -5.56 -15.01 -4.90
CA ASP A 109 -6.26 -16.20 -4.40
C ASP A 109 -6.71 -16.09 -2.93
N GLY A 110 -6.32 -15.01 -2.23
CA GLY A 110 -6.61 -14.77 -0.81
C GLY A 110 -6.14 -15.89 0.14
N GLN A 111 -5.31 -16.80 -0.36
CA GLN A 111 -4.75 -17.90 0.40
C GLN A 111 -3.37 -17.59 0.94
N ASN A 112 -2.72 -16.52 0.46
CA ASN A 112 -1.42 -16.05 0.91
C ASN A 112 -1.47 -14.54 1.19
N CYS A 113 -1.43 -14.12 2.44
CA CYS A 113 -1.39 -12.69 2.78
C CYS A 113 -0.24 -12.43 3.74
N ASN A 114 0.52 -11.37 3.52
CA ASN A 114 1.43 -10.87 4.55
C ASN A 114 0.71 -9.79 5.35
N TRP A 115 1.07 -9.68 6.62
CA TRP A 115 0.45 -8.74 7.54
C TRP A 115 1.51 -8.16 8.46
N VAL A 116 1.29 -6.94 8.91
CA VAL A 116 2.09 -6.30 9.94
C VAL A 116 1.25 -6.07 11.16
N VAL A 117 1.60 -6.75 12.26
CA VAL A 117 0.94 -6.58 13.55
C VAL A 117 1.73 -5.62 14.41
N MET A 118 1.00 -4.75 15.06
CA MET A 118 1.40 -3.93 16.18
C MET A 118 0.64 -4.41 17.41
N ARG A 119 1.35 -4.72 18.49
CA ARG A 119 0.75 -5.12 19.76
C ARG A 119 1.23 -4.20 20.89
N PRO A 120 0.39 -3.26 21.32
CA PRO A 120 0.70 -2.32 22.41
C PRO A 120 1.05 -3.02 23.72
N THR A 121 0.41 -4.14 24.05
CA THR A 121 0.56 -4.80 25.36
C THR A 121 1.97 -5.27 25.67
N ASP A 122 2.79 -5.56 24.66
CA ASP A 122 4.18 -5.99 24.83
C ASP A 122 5.18 -5.24 23.93
N GLY A 123 4.73 -4.17 23.27
CA GLY A 123 5.57 -3.36 22.39
C GLY A 123 5.96 -4.06 21.08
N LEU A 124 5.31 -5.16 20.70
CA LEU A 124 5.70 -5.95 19.53
C LEU A 124 5.29 -5.28 18.21
N LEU A 125 6.25 -5.12 17.30
CA LEU A 125 6.04 -4.93 15.86
C LEU A 125 6.44 -6.22 15.15
N ALA A 126 5.60 -6.77 14.29
CA ALA A 126 5.87 -8.05 13.66
C ALA A 126 5.31 -8.15 12.24
N ILE A 127 6.02 -8.87 11.37
CA ILE A 127 5.55 -9.28 10.05
C ILE A 127 5.19 -10.75 10.13
N GLY A 128 4.00 -11.11 9.65
CA GLY A 128 3.59 -12.48 9.47
C GLY A 128 3.04 -12.75 8.09
N SER A 129 2.80 -14.03 7.83
CA SER A 129 2.11 -14.53 6.65
C SER A 129 0.96 -15.43 7.07
N VAL A 130 -0.13 -15.43 6.32
CA VAL A 130 -1.15 -16.46 6.42
C VAL A 130 -1.13 -17.26 5.14
N ARG A 131 -1.01 -18.58 5.28
CA ARG A 131 -1.08 -19.52 4.17
C ARG A 131 -2.11 -20.61 4.47
N PHE A 132 -3.20 -20.67 3.71
CA PHE A 132 -4.32 -21.61 3.92
C PHE A 132 -4.90 -21.55 5.35
N GLY A 133 -5.10 -20.35 5.88
CA GLY A 133 -5.56 -20.13 7.26
C GLY A 133 -4.51 -20.43 8.34
N ASN A 134 -3.29 -20.84 7.96
CA ASN A 134 -2.19 -21.01 8.90
C ASN A 134 -1.40 -19.72 9.03
N VAL A 135 -1.34 -19.21 10.25
CA VAL A 135 -0.62 -18.00 10.61
C VAL A 135 0.82 -18.33 10.95
N THR A 136 1.76 -17.68 10.28
CA THR A 136 3.19 -17.81 10.55
C THR A 136 3.78 -16.44 10.83
N LEU A 137 4.41 -16.28 11.99
CA LEU A 137 5.24 -15.12 12.28
C LEU A 137 6.56 -15.25 11.49
N LEU A 138 6.86 -14.25 10.66
CA LEU A 138 8.07 -14.25 9.82
C LEU A 138 9.21 -13.51 10.51
N ASN A 139 8.92 -12.35 11.12
CA ASN A 139 9.88 -11.53 11.85
C ASN A 139 9.16 -10.68 12.90
N GLY A 140 9.85 -10.29 13.97
CA GLY A 140 9.33 -9.41 15.01
C GLY A 140 10.41 -8.67 15.77
N ALA A 141 10.11 -7.46 16.21
CA ALA A 141 10.97 -6.61 17.02
C ALA A 141 10.12 -5.92 18.10
N ASN A 142 10.73 -5.59 19.24
CA ASN A 142 10.08 -4.72 20.21
C ASN A 142 10.31 -3.27 19.79
N ALA A 143 9.24 -2.58 19.40
CA ALA A 143 9.23 -1.17 19.01
C ALA A 143 8.87 -0.23 20.18
N GLY A 144 8.53 -0.78 21.35
CA GLY A 144 8.21 -0.01 22.55
C GLY A 144 6.83 0.63 22.53
N PHE A 145 5.87 0.03 21.81
CA PHE A 145 4.48 0.50 21.79
C PHE A 145 3.89 0.61 23.20
N ALA A 146 3.07 1.64 23.39
CA ALA A 146 2.30 1.85 24.61
C ALA A 146 0.83 2.12 24.25
N ASN A 147 -0.05 1.67 25.15
CA ASN A 147 -1.49 1.92 25.11
C ASN A 147 -1.79 3.43 25.14
N ASP A 148 -2.89 3.83 24.50
CA ASP A 148 -3.40 5.21 24.46
C ASP A 148 -2.43 6.25 23.91
N GLN A 149 -1.38 5.81 23.21
CA GLN A 149 -0.41 6.67 22.56
C GLN A 149 -0.63 6.64 21.05
N ASP A 150 -0.43 7.79 20.39
CA ASP A 150 -0.40 7.86 18.94
C ASP A 150 0.94 7.39 18.38
N TRP A 151 0.88 6.56 17.35
CA TRP A 151 2.03 6.03 16.64
C TRP A 151 1.86 6.25 15.15
N PHE A 152 2.96 6.58 14.48
CA PHE A 152 3.07 6.37 13.05
C PHE A 152 3.50 4.93 12.81
N LEU A 153 2.83 4.28 11.87
CA LEU A 153 3.19 2.99 11.33
C LEU A 153 3.44 3.15 9.84
N GLU A 154 4.59 2.66 9.38
CA GLU A 154 5.00 2.70 7.98
C GLU A 154 5.32 1.29 7.53
N LEU A 155 4.61 0.81 6.51
CA LEU A 155 4.75 -0.48 5.90
C LEU A 155 5.19 -0.29 4.45
N THR A 156 6.41 -0.68 4.14
CA THR A 156 6.95 -0.62 2.77
C THR A 156 6.98 -2.02 2.17
N VAL A 157 6.41 -2.15 0.98
CA VAL A 157 6.46 -3.34 0.13
C VAL A 157 7.26 -2.97 -1.13
N ILE A 158 8.34 -3.71 -1.39
CA ILE A 158 9.13 -3.61 -2.61
C ILE A 158 9.37 -5.02 -3.12
N ASP A 159 8.84 -5.33 -4.29
CA ASP A 159 8.83 -6.65 -4.91
C ASP A 159 8.26 -7.69 -3.92
N THR A 160 9.11 -8.60 -3.47
CA THR A 160 8.76 -9.66 -2.51
C THR A 160 9.18 -9.36 -1.07
N ALA A 161 9.74 -8.17 -0.85
CA ALA A 161 10.23 -7.72 0.45
C ALA A 161 9.20 -6.82 1.14
N VAL A 162 8.97 -7.12 2.41
CA VAL A 162 8.10 -6.34 3.29
C VAL A 162 8.96 -5.81 4.42
N SER A 163 8.82 -4.54 4.75
CA SER A 163 9.49 -3.91 5.88
C SER A 163 8.54 -3.00 6.64
N ALA A 164 8.75 -2.86 7.94
CA ALA A 164 7.95 -1.93 8.74
C ALA A 164 8.78 -1.13 9.73
N LYS A 165 8.32 0.10 9.95
CA LYS A 165 8.81 1.05 10.94
C LYS A 165 7.62 1.52 11.77
N ALA A 166 7.87 1.79 13.03
CA ALA A 166 6.91 2.45 13.88
C ALA A 166 7.59 3.38 14.89
N TRP A 167 6.96 4.52 15.14
CA TRP A 167 7.47 5.53 16.08
C TRP A 167 6.32 6.34 16.68
N PRO A 168 6.46 6.85 17.91
CA PRO A 168 5.41 7.63 18.53
C PRO A 168 5.27 8.99 17.83
N VAL A 169 4.07 9.56 17.80
CA VAL A 169 3.87 10.93 17.31
C VAL A 169 4.68 11.91 18.17
N GLY A 170 5.45 12.78 17.51
CA GLY A 170 6.43 13.66 18.15
C GLY A 170 7.79 13.01 18.47
N GLY A 171 7.94 11.69 18.23
CA GLY A 171 9.20 10.97 18.28
C GLY A 171 9.98 11.01 16.96
N GLU A 172 11.22 10.54 17.01
CA GLU A 172 12.09 10.44 15.83
C GLU A 172 11.76 9.17 15.01
N LYS A 173 11.57 9.34 13.70
CA LYS A 173 11.36 8.23 12.76
C LYS A 173 12.63 7.38 12.65
N PRO A 174 12.57 6.04 12.82
CA PRO A 174 13.71 5.16 12.60
C PRO A 174 14.29 5.29 11.18
N GLU A 175 15.61 5.47 11.08
CA GLU A 175 16.32 5.51 9.79
C GLU A 175 16.17 4.18 9.04
N VAL A 176 16.26 3.06 9.77
CA VAL A 176 16.14 1.69 9.23
C VAL A 176 14.85 1.00 9.68
N PRO A 177 14.30 0.06 8.89
CA PRO A 177 13.16 -0.76 9.32
C PRO A 177 13.48 -1.54 10.59
N GLN A 178 12.52 -1.58 11.52
CA GLN A 178 12.62 -2.39 12.74
C GLN A 178 12.34 -3.86 12.45
N VAL A 179 11.47 -4.13 11.47
CA VAL A 179 11.22 -5.47 10.94
C VAL A 179 11.38 -5.46 9.42
N PHE A 180 12.02 -6.50 8.91
CA PHE A 180 12.25 -6.70 7.49
C PHE A 180 12.11 -8.18 7.16
N HIS A 181 11.42 -8.50 6.07
CA HIS A 181 11.28 -9.84 5.58
C HIS A 181 11.29 -9.85 4.05
N ALA A 182 12.37 -10.35 3.46
CA ALA A 182 12.42 -10.68 2.04
C ALA A 182 11.88 -12.10 1.85
N THR A 183 10.73 -12.25 1.21
CA THR A 183 10.27 -13.59 0.83
C THR A 183 10.90 -13.99 -0.51
N GLY A 184 11.08 -15.29 -0.74
CA GLY A 184 11.52 -15.82 -2.04
C GLY A 184 10.39 -16.00 -3.06
N ALA A 185 9.13 -15.75 -2.69
CA ALA A 185 7.96 -15.91 -3.54
C ALA A 185 6.72 -15.26 -2.87
N VAL A 186 6.50 -13.97 -3.07
CA VAL A 186 5.14 -13.41 -3.04
C VAL A 186 4.74 -13.10 -4.48
N SER A 187 3.46 -13.22 -4.81
CA SER A 187 2.97 -12.55 -6.02
C SER A 187 2.89 -11.05 -5.76
N ASN A 188 2.97 -10.25 -6.81
CA ASN A 188 3.08 -8.80 -6.70
C ASN A 188 1.71 -8.10 -6.48
N GLU A 189 0.59 -8.81 -6.31
CA GLU A 189 -0.75 -8.20 -6.37
C GLU A 189 -1.35 -7.95 -4.99
N GLY A 190 -1.57 -6.68 -4.63
CA GLY A 190 -1.98 -6.32 -3.27
C GLY A 190 -3.08 -5.29 -3.07
N GLY A 191 -3.55 -5.23 -1.82
CA GLY A 191 -4.64 -4.39 -1.29
C GLY A 191 -4.34 -3.97 0.16
N VAL A 192 -4.98 -2.89 0.64
CA VAL A 192 -4.80 -2.39 2.01
C VAL A 192 -6.04 -2.71 2.85
N SER A 193 -5.83 -3.33 4.02
CA SER A 193 -6.88 -3.48 5.04
C SER A 193 -6.39 -3.05 6.41
N LEU A 194 -7.31 -2.50 7.20
CA LEU A 194 -7.13 -2.11 8.59
C LEU A 194 -7.88 -3.13 9.47
N TYR A 195 -7.24 -3.58 10.54
CA TYR A 195 -7.78 -4.67 11.35
C TYR A 195 -7.41 -4.52 12.83
N ILE A 196 -8.34 -4.91 13.71
CA ILE A 196 -8.10 -5.03 15.15
C ILE A 196 -8.52 -6.39 15.67
N GLU A 197 -7.73 -6.95 16.60
CA GLU A 197 -8.01 -8.25 17.23
C GLU A 197 -7.83 -8.17 18.74
N ARG A 198 -8.66 -8.95 19.44
CA ARG A 198 -8.48 -9.21 20.86
C ARG A 198 -7.26 -10.12 21.09
N PRO A 199 -6.28 -9.71 21.91
CA PRO A 199 -5.27 -10.63 22.40
C PRO A 199 -5.94 -11.80 23.17
N THR A 200 -5.49 -13.03 22.93
CA THR A 200 -6.07 -14.24 23.55
C THR A 200 -5.72 -14.38 25.03
N ASP A 201 -4.73 -13.63 25.50
CA ASP A 201 -4.23 -13.55 26.86
C ASP A 201 -4.97 -12.53 27.74
N LEU A 202 -5.83 -11.67 27.17
CA LEU A 202 -6.66 -10.77 27.97
C LEU A 202 -7.93 -11.49 28.47
N PRO A 203 -8.29 -11.32 29.77
CA PRO A 203 -9.52 -11.87 30.31
C PRO A 203 -10.75 -11.15 29.72
N PRO A 204 -11.74 -11.88 29.17
CA PRO A 204 -12.99 -11.26 28.70
C PRO A 204 -13.81 -10.68 29.86
N PRO A 205 -14.68 -9.69 29.62
CA PRO A 205 -14.91 -8.97 28.36
C PRO A 205 -13.86 -7.89 28.06
N VAL A 206 -13.45 -7.74 26.80
CA VAL A 206 -12.59 -6.63 26.32
C VAL A 206 -13.33 -5.88 25.22
N SER A 207 -13.34 -4.55 25.31
CA SER A 207 -13.79 -3.68 24.21
C SER A 207 -12.62 -3.51 23.24
N LEU A 208 -12.87 -3.73 21.95
CA LEU A 208 -11.89 -3.39 20.94
C LEU A 208 -12.06 -1.93 20.52
N ASP A 209 -10.97 -1.17 20.47
CA ASP A 209 -10.96 0.22 20.03
C ASP A 209 -9.59 0.54 19.40
N ALA A 210 -9.60 1.09 18.19
CA ALA A 210 -8.44 1.69 17.54
C ALA A 210 -8.86 2.83 16.62
N TYR A 211 -7.99 3.84 16.52
CA TYR A 211 -8.18 5.02 15.69
C TYR A 211 -7.12 5.03 14.60
N PHE A 212 -7.52 5.40 13.38
CA PHE A 212 -6.68 5.54 12.21
C PHE A 212 -6.85 6.94 11.63
N ASP A 213 -5.73 7.55 11.28
CA ASP A 213 -5.64 8.89 10.71
C ASP A 213 -4.45 8.90 9.72
N GLU A 214 -4.40 9.87 8.81
CA GLU A 214 -3.33 10.05 7.83
C GLU A 214 -2.96 8.75 7.10
N VAL A 215 -3.96 8.00 6.61
CA VAL A 215 -3.71 6.77 5.86
C VAL A 215 -3.27 7.15 4.46
N GLU A 216 -1.97 7.06 4.23
CA GLU A 216 -1.30 7.44 2.98
C GLU A 216 -0.66 6.21 2.34
N PHE A 217 -0.94 5.93 1.07
CA PHE A 217 -0.18 4.99 0.28
C PHE A 217 0.65 5.73 -0.77
N ASP A 218 1.96 5.76 -0.55
CA ASP A 218 2.95 6.32 -1.47
C ASP A 218 3.62 5.20 -2.26
N HIS A 219 3.25 5.01 -3.52
CA HIS A 219 3.94 4.05 -4.38
C HIS A 219 5.29 4.60 -4.83
N ALA A 220 6.28 3.73 -4.98
CA ALA A 220 7.55 4.15 -5.53
C ALA A 220 7.39 4.67 -6.98
N ASP A 221 7.71 5.95 -7.20
CA ASP A 221 7.82 6.49 -8.55
C ASP A 221 8.87 5.73 -9.36
N PRO A 222 8.62 5.46 -10.66
CA PRO A 222 9.62 4.82 -11.50
C PRO A 222 10.92 5.63 -11.46
N GLN A 223 12.05 4.94 -11.40
CA GLN A 223 13.38 5.53 -11.46
C GLN A 223 13.93 5.40 -12.89
N CYS A 224 15.04 6.10 -13.18
CA CYS A 224 15.59 6.06 -14.53
C CYS A 224 16.03 4.65 -14.97
N GLU A 225 16.54 3.84 -14.04
CA GLU A 225 16.91 2.45 -14.28
C GLU A 225 15.71 1.55 -14.67
N ASP A 226 14.50 1.97 -14.33
CA ASP A 226 13.27 1.32 -14.75
C ASP A 226 12.88 1.65 -16.18
N VAL A 227 13.48 2.67 -16.81
CA VAL A 227 13.17 3.05 -18.18
C VAL A 227 13.90 2.16 -19.18
N LYS A 228 13.26 1.06 -19.56
CA LYS A 228 13.76 0.14 -20.58
C LYS A 228 13.88 0.76 -21.97
N LYS A 229 12.95 1.64 -22.34
CA LYS A 229 12.93 2.28 -23.67
C LYS A 229 12.12 3.56 -23.71
N PHE A 230 12.71 4.62 -24.26
CA PHE A 230 12.00 5.83 -24.66
C PHE A 230 12.09 6.02 -26.18
N LYS A 231 10.96 6.28 -26.85
CA LYS A 231 10.93 6.52 -28.30
C LYS A 231 9.81 7.47 -28.73
N GLY A 232 10.08 8.23 -29.79
CA GLY A 232 9.12 9.06 -30.50
C GLY A 232 8.99 8.67 -31.97
N ARG A 233 7.86 8.98 -32.59
CA ARG A 233 7.68 8.91 -34.04
C ARG A 233 6.60 9.88 -34.51
N CYS A 234 6.90 10.70 -35.52
CA CYS A 234 5.88 11.46 -36.22
C CYS A 234 5.17 10.59 -37.26
N LYS A 235 3.85 10.75 -37.35
CA LYS A 235 3.01 10.21 -38.41
C LYS A 235 2.45 11.37 -39.22
N GLY A 236 2.04 11.09 -40.46
CA GLY A 236 1.44 12.09 -41.35
C GLY A 236 0.34 12.90 -40.65
N SER A 237 0.16 14.16 -41.07
CA SER A 237 -0.60 15.23 -40.38
C SER A 237 0.08 15.82 -39.14
N GLY A 238 1.41 15.70 -39.00
CA GLY A 238 2.14 16.31 -37.88
C GLY A 238 1.81 15.70 -36.52
N LYS A 239 1.50 14.40 -36.46
CA LYS A 239 1.08 13.71 -35.23
C LYS A 239 2.24 12.94 -34.61
N ILE A 240 2.77 13.42 -33.49
CA ILE A 240 3.88 12.78 -32.77
C ILE A 240 3.31 11.77 -31.76
N ASN A 241 3.80 10.54 -31.85
CA ASN A 241 3.52 9.49 -30.87
C ASN A 241 4.77 9.28 -30.01
N ALA A 242 4.63 9.46 -28.70
CA ALA A 242 5.66 9.14 -27.74
C ALA A 242 5.30 7.86 -26.99
N LYS A 243 6.31 7.06 -26.67
CA LYS A 243 6.16 5.83 -25.91
C LYS A 243 7.34 5.65 -24.96
N VAL A 244 7.01 5.48 -23.69
CA VAL A 244 7.92 4.99 -22.64
C VAL A 244 7.59 3.51 -22.39
N VAL A 245 8.62 2.68 -22.24
CA VAL A 245 8.50 1.29 -21.81
C VAL A 245 9.34 1.15 -20.56
N LEU A 246 8.71 0.66 -19.49
CA LEU A 246 9.37 0.37 -18.23
C LEU A 246 9.86 -1.10 -18.23
N THR A 247 10.77 -1.41 -17.32
CA THR A 247 11.34 -2.76 -17.11
C THR A 247 10.29 -3.72 -16.59
N SER A 248 9.40 -3.25 -15.72
CA SER A 248 8.35 -4.01 -15.04
C SER A 248 6.95 -3.42 -15.22
N GLU A 249 5.93 -4.20 -14.87
CA GLU A 249 4.52 -3.80 -14.79
C GLU A 249 4.14 -3.24 -13.42
N ASP A 250 5.04 -3.26 -12.43
CA ASP A 250 4.79 -2.77 -11.06
C ASP A 250 4.48 -1.26 -11.00
N PHE A 251 4.72 -0.54 -12.10
CA PHE A 251 4.42 0.88 -12.28
C PHE A 251 3.09 1.14 -12.99
N ASP A 252 2.25 0.12 -13.18
CA ASP A 252 0.93 0.30 -13.81
C ASP A 252 0.12 1.40 -13.09
N GLY A 253 -0.58 2.22 -13.86
CA GLY A 253 -1.34 3.35 -13.35
C GLY A 253 -0.54 4.62 -13.01
N ARG A 254 0.80 4.55 -12.92
CA ARG A 254 1.69 5.71 -12.66
C ARG A 254 1.69 6.73 -13.78
N ILE A 255 2.17 7.93 -13.48
CA ILE A 255 2.43 8.98 -14.47
C ILE A 255 3.93 9.05 -14.76
N VAL A 256 4.28 9.03 -16.03
CA VAL A 256 5.60 9.48 -16.51
C VAL A 256 5.41 10.76 -17.29
N THR A 257 6.40 11.64 -17.26
CA THR A 257 6.27 12.98 -17.83
C THR A 257 7.36 13.20 -18.87
N ILE A 258 6.99 13.72 -20.04
CA ILE A 258 7.92 14.04 -21.12
C ILE A 258 7.86 15.53 -21.45
N ASP A 259 8.96 16.06 -21.98
CA ASP A 259 8.98 17.28 -22.75
C ASP A 259 8.81 16.94 -24.23
N LEU A 260 7.80 17.50 -24.87
CA LEU A 260 7.57 17.44 -26.30
C LEU A 260 7.60 18.85 -26.88
N ALA A 261 8.76 19.22 -27.43
CA ALA A 261 8.99 20.54 -28.05
C ALA A 261 8.64 21.73 -27.13
N GLY A 262 9.04 21.65 -25.85
CA GLY A 262 8.78 22.67 -24.82
C GLY A 262 7.43 22.51 -24.11
N ASN A 263 6.67 21.45 -24.40
CA ASN A 263 5.38 21.16 -23.76
C ASN A 263 5.52 19.96 -22.85
N VAL A 264 5.20 20.14 -21.58
CA VAL A 264 5.13 19.07 -20.60
C VAL A 264 3.89 18.22 -20.88
N VAL A 265 4.08 16.91 -21.09
CA VAL A 265 3.01 15.95 -21.34
C VAL A 265 3.09 14.82 -20.34
N GLU A 266 2.03 14.65 -19.56
CA GLU A 266 1.83 13.53 -18.65
C GLU A 266 1.30 12.31 -19.41
N MET A 267 1.85 11.15 -19.09
CA MET A 267 1.52 9.90 -19.73
C MET A 267 1.26 8.84 -18.67
N GLN A 268 0.04 8.31 -18.62
CA GLN A 268 -0.27 7.21 -17.73
C GLN A 268 0.35 5.90 -18.24
N VAL A 269 0.98 5.15 -17.34
CA VAL A 269 1.50 3.81 -17.57
C VAL A 269 0.33 2.82 -17.58
N SER A 270 0.30 1.96 -18.61
CA SER A 270 -0.62 0.82 -18.75
C SER A 270 0.20 -0.46 -18.96
N GLY A 271 0.14 -1.39 -18.00
CA GLY A 271 1.11 -2.47 -17.80
C GLY A 271 2.51 -1.90 -17.59
N ASN A 272 3.43 -2.17 -18.52
CA ASN A 272 4.78 -1.58 -18.52
C ASN A 272 4.96 -0.45 -19.55
N ARG A 273 3.89 0.21 -19.99
CA ARG A 273 3.96 1.16 -21.13
C ARG A 273 3.14 2.41 -20.89
N ALA A 274 3.78 3.56 -20.98
CA ALA A 274 3.08 4.82 -21.17
C ALA A 274 3.11 5.23 -22.65
N LYS A 275 1.97 5.69 -23.19
CA LYS A 275 1.87 6.14 -24.58
C LYS A 275 1.02 7.41 -24.66
N THR A 276 1.44 8.35 -25.49
CA THR A 276 0.64 9.54 -25.82
C THR A 276 0.76 9.85 -27.30
N SER A 277 -0.17 10.67 -27.80
CA SER A 277 -0.25 11.07 -29.18
C SER A 277 -0.73 12.52 -29.28
N VAL A 278 0.19 13.42 -29.63
CA VAL A 278 -0.07 14.86 -29.72
C VAL A 278 -0.02 15.26 -31.19
N CYS A 279 -1.03 15.99 -31.65
CA CYS A 279 -1.19 16.35 -33.05
C CYS A 279 -0.59 17.71 -33.39
N CYS A 280 -0.68 18.02 -34.68
CA CYS A 280 -0.73 19.38 -35.19
C CYS A 280 0.61 20.10 -35.18
N PHE A 281 1.70 19.35 -35.18
CA PHE A 281 3.05 19.86 -35.41
C PHE A 281 3.24 20.23 -36.88
N SER A 282 3.95 21.32 -37.14
CA SER A 282 4.34 21.70 -38.51
C SER A 282 5.43 20.77 -39.04
N PRO A 283 5.72 20.75 -40.35
CA PRO A 283 6.90 20.05 -40.87
C PRO A 283 8.18 20.56 -40.19
N GLY A 284 9.03 19.66 -39.71
CA GLY A 284 10.22 20.00 -38.94
C GLY A 284 10.76 18.88 -38.05
N THR A 285 11.88 19.14 -37.39
CA THR A 285 12.48 18.25 -36.37
C THR A 285 12.16 18.77 -34.98
N TYR A 286 11.72 17.87 -34.11
CA TYR A 286 11.33 18.14 -32.74
C TYR A 286 12.10 17.25 -31.77
N ASP A 287 12.48 17.81 -30.63
CA ASP A 287 13.13 17.09 -29.55
C ASP A 287 12.08 16.53 -28.56
N LEU A 288 12.27 15.28 -28.17
CA LEU A 288 11.53 14.63 -27.09
C LEU A 288 12.49 14.26 -25.96
N SER A 289 12.19 14.70 -24.74
CA SER A 289 12.98 14.39 -23.55
C SER A 289 12.09 13.76 -22.47
N LEU A 290 12.64 12.88 -21.65
CA LEU A 290 11.94 12.34 -20.50
C LEU A 290 12.23 13.25 -19.29
N ILE A 291 11.19 13.79 -18.66
CA ILE A 291 11.28 14.67 -17.47
C ILE A 291 11.18 13.82 -16.20
N SER A 292 10.18 12.94 -16.15
CA SER A 292 9.95 12.00 -15.05
C SER A 292 9.85 10.58 -15.61
N PRO A 293 10.65 9.60 -15.14
CA PRO A 293 11.57 9.67 -13.98
C PRO A 293 12.70 10.70 -14.12
N ALA A 294 13.05 11.37 -13.01
CA ALA A 294 14.17 12.31 -12.97
C ALA A 294 15.50 11.58 -13.20
N GLY A 295 16.53 12.30 -13.69
CA GLY A 295 17.85 11.73 -13.95
C GLY A 295 17.94 10.86 -15.21
N CYS A 296 16.87 10.80 -16.00
CA CYS A 296 16.79 10.10 -17.28
C CYS A 296 17.10 10.99 -18.49
N GLU A 297 17.97 11.96 -18.26
CA GLU A 297 18.41 13.03 -19.17
C GLU A 297 19.38 12.51 -20.25
N GLY A 298 19.04 11.38 -20.87
CA GLY A 298 19.72 10.92 -22.07
C GLY A 298 19.57 11.93 -23.23
N SER A 299 20.34 11.74 -24.29
CA SER A 299 20.20 12.56 -25.49
C SER A 299 18.73 12.58 -25.97
N PRO A 300 18.15 13.77 -26.21
CA PRO A 300 16.77 13.89 -26.67
C PRO A 300 16.50 13.01 -27.90
N VAL A 301 15.32 12.40 -27.93
CA VAL A 301 14.87 11.63 -29.09
C VAL A 301 14.38 12.60 -30.15
N GLN A 302 15.15 12.74 -31.23
CA GLN A 302 14.74 13.57 -32.36
C GLN A 302 13.66 12.90 -33.20
N VAL A 303 12.61 13.65 -33.52
CA VAL A 303 11.49 13.21 -34.33
C VAL A 303 11.26 14.20 -35.47
N THR A 304 11.32 13.72 -36.71
CA THR A 304 11.02 14.53 -37.90
C THR A 304 9.58 14.30 -38.35
N CYS A 305 8.85 15.38 -38.60
CA CYS A 305 7.54 15.41 -39.22
C CYS A 305 7.67 15.91 -40.67
N ASP A 306 7.14 15.11 -41.61
CA ASP A 306 7.05 15.42 -43.04
C ASP A 306 5.67 16.00 -43.41
#